data_AF-A0A0C5JPK8-F1
#
_entry.id   AF-A0A0C5JPK8-F1
#
_cell.length_a   1.000
_cell.length_b   1.000
_cell.length_c   1.000
_cell.angle_alpha   90.00
_cell.angle_beta   90.00
_cell.angle_gamma   90.00
#
_symmetry.space_group_name_H-M   'P 1'
#
loop_
_entity.id
_entity.type
_entity.pdbx_description
1 polymer ?
#
loop_
_entity_poly.entity_id
_entity_poly.type
_entity_poly.pdbx_seq_one_letter_code
_entity_poly.pdbx_strand_id
1 'polypeptide(L)'
;MILLGLFGIAAVTAWMPASIEAGVTFALDKLLAPPTRTVGARVRVKCEECGVVASTREIEQPGVAGGVARGGQNEIPGKLVKSYEVTIRMKDGSSHVFMDANPVNWRPGEGIIFIQGANQSND
;
A
#
# COMPACT_ATOMS: atom_id res chain seq x y z
N MET A 1 -20.84 55.03 9.27
CA MET A 1 -21.95 54.79 10.21
C MET A 1 -23.25 55.10 9.49
N ILE A 2 -23.82 54.11 8.81
CA ILE A 2 -25.15 54.18 8.18
C ILE A 2 -25.99 53.16 8.96
N LEU A 3 -27.09 53.65 9.52
CA LEU A 3 -27.98 52.94 10.42
C LEU A 3 -29.37 52.95 9.78
N LEU A 4 -30.10 51.84 9.96
CA LEU A 4 -31.54 51.62 9.78
C LEU A 4 -31.99 50.81 8.56
N GLY A 5 -32.47 49.61 8.86
CA GLY A 5 -33.33 48.76 8.04
C GLY A 5 -34.00 47.71 8.93
N LEU A 6 -35.00 48.13 9.70
CA LEU A 6 -35.91 47.29 10.49
C LEU A 6 -37.05 46.74 9.61
N PHE A 7 -37.72 45.69 10.12
CA PHE A 7 -38.95 45.04 9.67
C PHE A 7 -38.79 43.92 8.61
N GLY A 8 -39.45 42.76 8.72
CA GLY A 8 -40.60 42.40 9.54
C GLY A 8 -40.81 40.88 9.65
N ILE A 9 -41.73 40.52 10.54
CA ILE A 9 -41.96 39.20 11.13
C ILE A 9 -43.02 38.42 10.33
N ALA A 10 -42.83 37.09 10.28
CA ALA A 10 -43.75 35.96 10.11
C ALA A 10 -45.09 36.09 9.36
N ALA A 11 -45.38 35.08 8.53
CA ALA A 11 -46.68 34.40 8.55
C ALA A 11 -46.55 32.96 8.03
N VAL A 12 -47.01 32.01 8.84
CA VAL A 12 -47.25 30.60 8.51
C VAL A 12 -48.42 30.52 7.54
N THR A 13 -48.22 29.94 6.37
CA THR A 13 -49.32 29.44 5.53
C THR A 13 -49.20 27.94 5.40
N ALA A 14 -49.73 27.25 6.43
CA ALA A 14 -50.19 25.89 6.29
C ALA A 14 -51.34 25.88 5.26
N TRP A 15 -51.10 25.28 4.11
CA TRP A 15 -52.18 24.81 3.24
C TRP A 15 -51.85 23.37 2.84
N MET A 16 -52.45 22.43 3.56
CA MET A 16 -52.68 21.08 3.05
C MET A 16 -53.91 21.13 2.15
N PRO A 17 -53.87 20.42 1.02
CA PRO A 17 -55.03 19.60 0.73
C PRO A 17 -54.67 18.18 0.27
N ALA A 18 -55.60 17.30 0.67
CA ALA A 18 -55.98 16.04 0.06
C ALA A 18 -55.02 14.85 0.21
N SER A 19 -55.31 14.08 1.27
CA SER A 19 -55.32 12.62 1.21
C SER A 19 -55.83 12.12 -0.13
N ILE A 20 -55.00 11.35 -0.82
CA ILE A 20 -55.42 10.30 -1.74
C ILE A 20 -54.77 9.01 -1.25
N GLU A 21 -55.61 8.18 -0.64
CA GLU A 21 -55.34 6.76 -0.48
C GLU A 21 -55.25 6.12 -1.87
N ALA A 22 -54.13 5.48 -2.19
CA ALA A 22 -54.13 4.34 -3.10
C ALA A 22 -52.79 3.61 -2.99
N GLY A 23 -52.85 2.31 -2.71
CA GLY A 23 -51.75 1.40 -3.01
C GLY A 23 -51.12 0.76 -1.78
N VAL A 24 -51.82 -0.23 -1.22
CA VAL A 24 -51.16 -1.38 -0.60
C VAL A 24 -50.25 -2.01 -1.66
N THR A 25 -48.97 -1.68 -1.62
CA THR A 25 -47.89 -2.53 -2.16
C THR A 25 -47.02 -2.95 -0.98
N PHE A 26 -47.66 -3.58 0.00
CA PHE A 26 -46.92 -4.33 1.02
C PHE A 26 -46.52 -5.67 0.40
N ALA A 27 -45.21 -5.94 0.43
CA ALA A 27 -44.60 -7.26 0.24
C ALA A 27 -44.25 -7.74 -1.18
N LEU A 28 -43.51 -6.94 -1.95
CA LEU A 28 -42.54 -7.52 -2.90
C LEU A 28 -41.14 -6.90 -2.83
N ASP A 29 -40.99 -5.71 -2.27
CA ASP A 29 -39.70 -5.03 -2.18
C ASP A 29 -38.75 -5.63 -1.11
N LYS A 30 -39.31 -6.31 -0.09
CA LYS A 30 -38.49 -6.92 0.99
C LYS A 30 -37.80 -8.23 0.62
N LEU A 31 -38.17 -8.87 -0.50
CA LEU A 31 -37.55 -10.13 -0.93
C LEU A 31 -36.37 -9.91 -1.89
N LEU A 32 -36.21 -8.70 -2.43
CA LEU A 32 -35.14 -8.34 -3.37
C LEU A 32 -34.05 -7.48 -2.73
N ALA A 33 -34.17 -7.10 -1.46
CA ALA A 33 -33.10 -6.44 -0.75
C ALA A 33 -31.90 -7.42 -0.65
N PRO A 34 -30.77 -7.18 -1.35
CA PRO A 34 -29.57 -7.97 -1.13
C PRO A 34 -29.23 -7.87 0.36
N PRO A 35 -28.69 -8.93 0.99
CA PRO A 35 -28.25 -8.83 2.37
C PRO A 35 -27.31 -7.63 2.45
N THR A 36 -27.76 -6.58 3.14
CA THR A 36 -26.90 -5.46 3.47
C THR A 36 -25.86 -6.05 4.39
N ARG A 37 -24.73 -6.49 3.81
CA ARG A 37 -23.54 -6.82 4.58
C ARG A 37 -23.24 -5.54 5.35
N THR A 38 -23.57 -5.53 6.63
CA THR A 38 -22.96 -4.62 7.58
C THR A 38 -21.49 -4.94 7.50
N VAL A 39 -20.79 -4.19 6.64
CA VAL A 39 -19.34 -4.15 6.60
C VAL A 39 -18.98 -3.53 7.95
N GLY A 40 -18.83 -4.38 8.96
CA GLY A 40 -18.30 -3.98 10.25
C GLY A 40 -17.06 -3.14 9.98
N ALA A 41 -16.95 -2.00 10.67
CA ALA A 41 -15.84 -1.08 10.49
C ALA A 41 -14.54 -1.88 10.54
N ARG A 42 -13.90 -2.08 9.38
CA ARG A 42 -12.65 -2.83 9.32
C ARG A 42 -11.63 -1.94 9.99
N VAL A 43 -11.24 -2.29 11.22
CA VAL A 43 -10.06 -1.71 11.85
C VAL A 43 -8.92 -1.93 10.87
N ARG A 44 -8.38 -0.85 10.29
CA ARG A 44 -7.24 -0.95 9.39
C ARG A 44 -6.03 -1.27 10.24
N VAL A 45 -5.70 -2.56 10.33
CA VAL A 45 -4.47 -3.01 10.97
C VAL A 45 -3.30 -2.48 10.13
N LYS A 46 -2.34 -1.83 10.79
CA LYS A 46 -1.10 -1.41 10.15
C LYS A 46 -0.22 -2.65 9.99
N CYS A 47 0.11 -2.98 8.74
CA CYS A 47 1.15 -3.95 8.42
C CYS A 47 2.50 -3.29 8.68
N GLU A 48 3.29 -3.85 9.58
CA GLU A 48 4.62 -3.31 9.95
C GLU A 48 5.71 -3.87 9.03
N GLU A 49 5.49 -5.07 8.51
CA GLU A 49 6.33 -5.76 7.53
C GLU A 49 6.12 -5.27 6.09
N CYS A 50 5.16 -4.38 5.86
CA CYS A 50 4.87 -3.87 4.54
C CYS A 50 5.83 -2.73 4.17
N GLY A 51 6.38 -2.82 2.96
CA GLY A 51 7.23 -1.81 2.36
C GLY A 51 6.83 -1.48 0.93
N VAL A 52 7.54 -0.52 0.36
CA VAL A 52 7.44 -0.17 -1.06
C VAL A 52 8.82 -0.20 -1.69
N VAL A 53 8.90 -0.67 -2.92
CA VAL A 53 10.14 -0.60 -3.71
C VAL A 53 10.48 0.86 -3.95
N ALA A 54 11.59 1.34 -3.38
CA ALA A 54 12.05 2.70 -3.56
C ALA A 54 12.88 2.81 -4.85
N SER A 55 13.77 1.85 -5.08
CA SER A 55 14.61 1.81 -6.28
C SER A 55 15.17 0.42 -6.55
N THR A 56 15.44 0.17 -7.82
CA THR A 56 16.21 -0.99 -8.29
C THR A 56 17.27 -0.48 -9.25
N ARG A 57 18.53 -0.87 -9.03
CA ARG A 57 19.63 -0.51 -9.93
C ARG A 57 20.55 -1.69 -10.18
N GLU A 58 21.11 -1.75 -11.39
CA GLU A 58 22.21 -2.64 -11.71
C GLU A 58 23.50 -2.05 -11.14
N ILE A 59 24.32 -2.91 -10.53
CA ILE A 59 25.63 -2.60 -9.99
C ILE A 59 26.64 -3.62 -10.51
N GLU A 60 27.88 -3.21 -10.63
CA GLU A 60 28.98 -4.12 -10.92
C GLU A 60 29.71 -4.44 -9.62
N GLN A 61 29.85 -5.73 -9.30
CA GLN A 61 30.58 -6.18 -8.12
C GLN A 61 31.84 -6.93 -8.52
N PRO A 62 32.94 -6.81 -7.73
CA PRO A 62 34.09 -7.68 -7.91
C PRO A 62 33.62 -9.14 -7.75
N GLY A 63 33.79 -9.95 -8.80
CA GLY A 63 33.56 -11.37 -8.67
C GLY A 63 34.53 -11.96 -7.67
N VAL A 64 34.04 -12.41 -6.51
CA VAL A 64 34.83 -13.24 -5.60
C VAL A 64 35.09 -14.56 -6.33
N ALA A 65 36.25 -14.66 -6.97
CA ALA A 65 36.74 -15.92 -7.49
C ALA A 65 36.92 -16.87 -6.30
N GLY A 66 35.93 -17.73 -6.06
CA GLY A 66 36.06 -18.84 -5.12
C GLY A 66 37.14 -19.79 -5.63
N GLY A 67 38.36 -19.60 -5.15
CA GLY A 67 39.50 -20.45 -5.48
C GLY A 67 40.66 -20.12 -4.55
N VAL A 68 40.99 -21.07 -3.67
CA VAL A 68 42.15 -21.01 -2.77
C VAL A 68 43.41 -20.74 -3.61
N ALA A 69 43.93 -19.52 -3.56
CA ALA A 69 45.22 -19.19 -4.16
C ALA A 69 46.33 -19.74 -3.26
N ARG A 70 46.63 -21.03 -3.41
CA ARG A 70 47.82 -21.64 -2.84
C ARG A 70 49.04 -21.17 -3.64
N GLY A 71 49.64 -20.07 -3.20
CA GLY A 71 50.99 -19.63 -3.58
C GLY A 71 51.10 -18.98 -4.97
N GLY A 72 51.47 -17.70 -4.98
CA GLY A 72 51.82 -16.94 -6.19
C GLY A 72 50.86 -15.78 -6.43
N GLN A 73 51.35 -14.57 -6.20
CA GLN A 73 50.64 -13.32 -6.47
C GLN A 73 50.36 -13.18 -7.96
N ASN A 74 49.19 -13.63 -8.40
CA ASN A 74 48.62 -13.27 -9.68
C ASN A 74 47.22 -12.73 -9.39
N GLU A 75 47.15 -11.40 -9.23
CA GLU A 75 45.91 -10.66 -9.13
C GLU A 75 45.19 -10.78 -10.48
N ILE A 76 44.35 -11.81 -10.62
CA ILE A 76 43.47 -11.91 -11.79
C ILE A 76 42.57 -10.68 -11.72
N PRO A 77 42.53 -9.79 -12.74
CA PRO A 77 41.64 -8.64 -12.72
C PRO A 77 40.22 -9.16 -12.49
N GLY A 78 39.68 -8.82 -11.32
CA GLY A 78 38.44 -9.39 -10.82
C GLY A 78 37.35 -9.18 -11.85
N LYS A 79 36.87 -10.26 -12.44
CA LYS A 79 35.77 -10.22 -13.41
C LYS A 79 34.59 -9.53 -12.72
N LEU A 80 34.21 -8.34 -13.17
CA LEU A 80 33.03 -7.69 -12.63
C LEU A 80 31.80 -8.52 -13.01
N VAL A 81 31.00 -8.84 -12.00
CA VAL A 81 29.74 -9.55 -12.13
C VAL A 81 28.63 -8.54 -11.95
N LYS A 82 27.66 -8.56 -12.87
CA LYS A 82 26.44 -7.78 -12.75
C LYS A 82 25.61 -8.33 -11.60
N SER A 83 25.18 -7.43 -10.74
CA SER A 83 24.26 -7.72 -9.64
C SER A 83 23.26 -6.58 -9.54
N TYR A 84 22.17 -6.81 -8.82
CA TYR A 84 21.09 -5.86 -8.68
C TYR A 84 20.94 -5.46 -7.23
N GLU A 85 20.93 -4.16 -6.98
CA GLU A 85 20.63 -3.59 -5.68
C GLU A 85 19.18 -3.12 -5.66
N VAL A 86 18.41 -3.64 -4.71
CA VAL A 86 17.02 -3.24 -4.48
C VAL A 86 16.92 -2.55 -3.14
N THR A 87 16.40 -1.32 -3.14
CA THR A 87 16.08 -0.58 -1.91
C THR A 87 14.59 -0.60 -1.65
N ILE A 88 14.22 -1.01 -0.45
CA ILE A 88 12.84 -1.13 0.00
C ILE A 88 12.65 -0.16 1.15
N ARG A 89 11.70 0.76 1.00
CA ARG A 89 11.31 1.70 2.06
C ARG A 89 10.16 1.11 2.85
N MET A 90 10.38 0.93 4.14
CA MET A 90 9.39 0.37 5.06
C MET A 90 8.41 1.43 5.53
N LYS A 91 7.25 0.97 6.02
CA LYS A 91 6.19 1.85 6.51
C LYS A 91 6.57 2.59 7.80
N ASP A 92 7.48 2.05 8.60
CA ASP A 92 8.05 2.69 9.79
C ASP A 92 9.08 3.79 9.44
N GLY A 93 9.44 3.93 8.16
CA GLY A 93 10.42 4.89 7.66
C GLY A 93 11.83 4.32 7.52
N SER A 94 12.09 3.09 7.99
CA SER A 94 13.36 2.40 7.77
C SER A 94 13.53 1.98 6.30
N SER A 95 14.71 1.53 5.93
CA SER A 95 14.99 1.03 4.59
C SER A 95 15.85 -0.23 4.63
N HIS A 96 15.51 -1.19 3.78
CA HIS A 96 16.30 -2.41 3.57
C HIS A 96 16.92 -2.37 2.18
N VAL A 97 18.18 -2.76 2.10
CA VAL A 97 18.91 -2.88 0.85
C VAL A 97 19.28 -4.34 0.66
N PHE A 98 18.95 -4.87 -0.51
CA PHE A 98 19.23 -6.25 -0.88
C PHE A 98 20.06 -6.30 -2.14
N MET A 99 20.87 -7.34 -2.23
CA MET A 99 21.69 -7.62 -3.41
C MET A 99 21.25 -8.97 -3.95
N ASP A 100 20.90 -9.00 -5.24
CA ASP A 100 20.54 -10.22 -5.96
C ASP A 100 21.45 -10.38 -7.18
N ALA A 101 21.75 -11.62 -7.55
CA ALA A 101 22.47 -11.93 -8.78
C ALA A 101 21.56 -11.78 -10.02
N ASN A 102 20.24 -11.93 -9.84
CA ASN A 102 19.28 -11.89 -10.92
C ASN A 102 18.41 -10.62 -10.85
N PRO A 103 18.01 -10.08 -12.01
CA PRO A 103 17.09 -8.95 -12.03
C PRO A 103 15.70 -9.40 -11.56
N VAL A 104 15.13 -8.64 -10.63
CA VAL A 104 13.71 -8.71 -10.26
C VAL A 104 12.90 -7.76 -11.15
N ASN A 105 11.64 -8.13 -11.45
CA ASN A 105 10.76 -7.35 -12.32
C ASN A 105 9.91 -6.30 -11.57
N TRP A 106 10.27 -5.97 -10.32
CA TRP A 106 9.52 -5.03 -9.49
C TRP A 106 9.66 -3.58 -9.98
N ARG A 107 8.59 -2.81 -9.83
CA ARG A 107 8.57 -1.38 -10.19
C ARG A 107 8.71 -0.49 -8.95
N PRO A 108 9.33 0.69 -9.06
CA PRO A 108 9.26 1.68 -8.00
C PRO A 108 7.81 1.98 -7.61
N GLY A 109 7.53 2.01 -6.31
CA GLY A 109 6.18 2.16 -5.74
C GLY A 109 5.39 0.86 -5.60
N GLU A 110 5.91 -0.27 -6.09
CA GLU A 110 5.28 -1.58 -5.88
C GLU A 110 5.30 -1.95 -4.40
N GLY A 111 4.14 -2.39 -3.89
CA GLY A 111 3.96 -2.78 -2.50
C GLY A 111 4.43 -4.21 -2.27
N ILE A 112 5.19 -4.42 -1.21
CA ILE A 112 5.78 -5.72 -0.88
C ILE A 112 5.67 -6.02 0.61
N ILE A 113 5.84 -7.29 0.95
CA ILE A 113 5.88 -7.79 2.33
C ILE A 113 7.30 -8.30 2.59
N PHE A 114 7.96 -7.74 3.60
CA PHE A 114 9.27 -8.21 4.05
C PHE A 114 9.09 -9.47 4.91
N ILE A 115 9.78 -10.54 4.55
CA ILE A 115 9.80 -11.78 5.32
C ILE A 115 11.22 -11.99 5.83
N GLN A 116 11.40 -11.99 7.14
CA GLN A 116 12.70 -12.30 7.74
C GLN A 116 13.04 -13.78 7.51
N GLY A 117 14.13 -14.05 6.81
CA GLY A 117 14.67 -15.40 6.65
C GLY A 117 15.27 -15.94 7.94
N ALA A 118 15.32 -17.26 8.09
CA ALA A 118 16.07 -17.89 9.15
C ALA A 118 17.59 -17.70 8.90
N ASN A 119 18.31 -17.17 9.90
CA ASN A 119 19.77 -17.08 9.84
C ASN A 119 20.33 -18.51 9.78
N GLN A 120 21.02 -18.86 8.69
CA GLN A 120 21.78 -20.11 8.63
C GLN A 120 23.12 -19.90 9.33
N SER A 121 23.11 -19.82 10.67
CA SER A 121 24.32 -20.03 11.46
C SER A 121 24.58 -21.53 11.49
N ASN A 122 25.59 -21.97 10.75
CA ASN A 122 26.05 -23.34 10.76
C ASN A 122 26.93 -23.50 12.01
N ASP A 123 26.35 -23.94 13.12
CA ASP A 123 27.08 -24.45 14.30
C ASP A 123 27.65 -25.86 14.02
#